data_AF-A0A519Y4F5-F1
#
_entry.id   AF-A0A519Y4F5-F1
#
_cell.length_a   1.000
_cell.length_b   1.000
_cell.length_c   1.000
_cell.angle_alpha   90.00
_cell.angle_beta   90.00
_cell.angle_gamma   90.00
#
_symmetry.space_group_name_H-M   'P 1'
#
loop_
_entity.id
_entity.type
_entity.pdbx_description
1 polymer ?
#
loop_
_entity_poly.entity_id
_entity_poly.type
_entity_poly.pdbx_seq_one_letter_code
_entity_poly.pdbx_strand_id
1 'polypeptide(L)'
;MKQIKKISTRFIIMVSLVSSFSACKKLVDQEPISNEVVNNYYKNYKEVSVALSGCYNGMQEPLINEWQFTELRSDNARQRSVNSTTNVNMELNVLNLYTVNPQHQQIYNYWLSMYKNIRNANYVLRSLGVKYQNNQLVFGTPT
;
A
#
# COMPACT_ATOMS: atom_id res chain seq x y z
N MET A 1 -60.26 13.52 -34.61
CA MET A 1 -59.04 12.68 -34.78
C MET A 1 -57.71 13.42 -34.53
N LYS A 2 -57.52 14.70 -34.89
CA LYS A 2 -56.23 15.41 -34.70
C LYS A 2 -55.86 15.70 -33.23
N GLN A 3 -56.83 15.99 -32.37
CA GLN A 3 -56.61 16.28 -30.94
C GLN A 3 -56.12 15.05 -30.14
N ILE A 4 -56.68 13.87 -30.41
CA ILE A 4 -56.29 12.60 -29.75
C ILE A 4 -54.85 12.21 -30.12
N LYS A 5 -54.47 12.39 -31.40
CA LYS A 5 -53.08 12.18 -31.84
C LYS A 5 -52.11 13.13 -31.12
N LYS A 6 -52.47 14.40 -30.92
CA LYS A 6 -51.64 15.41 -30.24
C LYS A 6 -51.43 15.12 -28.75
N ILE A 7 -52.45 14.57 -28.07
CA ILE A 7 -52.37 14.12 -26.67
C ILE A 7 -51.51 12.87 -26.56
N SER A 8 -51.68 11.90 -27.48
CA SER A 8 -50.84 10.70 -27.55
C SER A 8 -49.36 11.03 -27.78
N THR A 9 -49.03 11.99 -28.66
CA THR A 9 -47.63 12.40 -28.89
C THR A 9 -47.01 13.07 -27.67
N ARG A 10 -47.77 13.89 -26.92
CA ARG A 10 -47.28 14.51 -25.67
C ARG A 10 -46.99 13.47 -24.58
N PHE A 11 -47.82 12.43 -24.50
CA PHE A 11 -47.63 11.33 -23.54
C PHE A 11 -46.36 10.52 -23.85
N ILE A 12 -46.10 10.22 -25.12
CA ILE A 12 -44.89 9.52 -25.56
C ILE A 12 -43.63 10.33 -25.24
N ILE A 13 -43.66 11.64 -25.46
CA ILE A 13 -42.53 12.53 -25.13
C ILE A 13 -42.26 12.55 -23.63
N MET A 14 -43.31 12.58 -22.80
CA MET A 14 -43.15 12.61 -21.34
C MET A 14 -42.61 11.28 -20.79
N VAL A 15 -43.07 10.14 -21.31
CA VAL A 15 -42.55 8.81 -20.94
C VAL A 15 -41.09 8.64 -21.39
N SER A 16 -40.74 9.10 -22.59
CA SER A 16 -39.37 9.12 -23.08
C SER A 16 -38.45 9.93 -22.16
N LEU A 17 -38.88 11.13 -21.76
CA LEU A 17 -38.09 12.02 -20.90
C LEU A 17 -37.86 11.42 -19.50
N VAL A 18 -38.85 10.73 -18.92
CA VAL A 18 -38.71 10.04 -17.63
C VAL A 18 -37.77 8.84 -17.74
N SER A 19 -37.82 8.10 -18.86
CA SER A 19 -36.92 6.96 -19.08
C SER A 19 -35.45 7.35 -19.32
N SER A 20 -35.18 8.58 -19.76
CA SER A 20 -33.80 9.09 -19.92
C SER A 20 -33.09 9.35 -18.58
N PHE A 21 -33.81 9.57 -17.47
CA PHE A 21 -33.21 9.82 -16.16
C PHE A 21 -32.77 8.53 -15.41
N SER A 22 -33.18 7.34 -15.85
CA SER A 22 -32.82 6.06 -15.21
C SER A 22 -31.60 5.36 -15.83
N ALA A 23 -31.12 5.83 -16.99
CA ALA A 23 -30.08 5.14 -17.77
C ALA A 23 -28.63 5.41 -17.30
N CYS A 24 -28.38 6.45 -16.50
CA CYS A 24 -27.02 6.86 -16.11
C CYS A 24 -26.77 6.70 -14.60
N LYS A 25 -26.55 5.45 -14.14
CA LYS A 25 -26.00 5.19 -12.79
C LYS A 25 -24.79 4.25 -12.76
N LYS A 26 -24.40 3.61 -13.88
CA LYS A 26 -23.38 2.54 -13.89
C LYS A 26 -22.00 2.92 -14.45
N LEU A 27 -21.77 4.17 -14.84
CA LEU A 27 -20.52 4.59 -15.50
C LEU A 27 -19.47 5.21 -14.56
N VAL A 28 -19.83 5.57 -13.32
CA VAL A 28 -18.96 6.40 -12.46
C VAL A 28 -18.24 5.59 -11.36
N ASP A 29 -18.82 4.48 -10.90
CA ASP A 29 -18.25 3.69 -9.80
C ASP A 29 -17.71 2.34 -10.30
N GLN A 30 -16.78 2.36 -11.27
CA GLN A 30 -16.09 1.15 -11.68
C GLN A 30 -14.74 1.05 -10.95
N GLU A 31 -14.63 0.05 -10.07
CA GLU A 31 -13.35 -0.27 -9.44
C GLU A 31 -12.35 -0.78 -10.51
N PRO A 32 -11.05 -0.45 -10.38
CA PRO A 32 -10.04 -0.90 -11.33
C PRO A 32 -9.90 -2.43 -11.29
N ILE A 33 -10.03 -3.08 -12.44
CA ILE A 33 -9.93 -4.55 -12.58
C ILE A 33 -8.55 -5.07 -12.15
N SER A 34 -7.50 -4.25 -12.30
CA SER A 34 -6.11 -4.62 -12.05
C SER A 34 -5.64 -4.43 -10.61
N ASN A 35 -6.42 -3.76 -9.76
CA ASN A 35 -5.99 -3.46 -8.39
C ASN A 35 -7.14 -3.73 -7.42
N GLU A 36 -7.06 -4.85 -6.72
CA GLU A 36 -7.99 -5.20 -5.65
C GLU A 36 -8.01 -4.08 -4.60
N VAL A 37 -9.19 -3.53 -4.34
CA VAL A 37 -9.38 -2.54 -3.29
C VAL A 37 -9.25 -3.24 -1.94
N VAL A 38 -8.55 -2.63 -0.97
CA VAL A 38 -8.36 -3.18 0.38
C VAL A 38 -9.69 -3.61 1.03
N ASN A 39 -10.80 -2.94 0.71
CA ASN A 39 -12.14 -3.27 1.20
C ASN A 39 -12.69 -4.61 0.70
N ASN A 40 -12.22 -5.11 -0.43
CA ASN A 40 -12.70 -6.35 -1.05
C ASN A 40 -11.75 -7.53 -0.89
N TYR A 41 -10.55 -7.30 -0.37
CA TYR A 41 -9.50 -8.29 -0.16
C TYR A 41 -9.53 -8.83 1.29
N TYR A 42 -8.96 -10.02 1.54
CA TYR A 42 -8.90 -10.72 2.84
C TYR A 42 -10.14 -11.52 3.29
N LYS A 43 -11.01 -11.92 2.36
CA LYS A 43 -12.28 -12.60 2.69
C LYS A 43 -12.13 -14.10 2.93
N ASN A 44 -11.06 -14.71 2.43
CA ASN A 44 -10.81 -16.14 2.55
C ASN A 44 -9.36 -16.45 2.95
N TYR A 45 -9.15 -17.69 3.39
CA TYR A 45 -7.84 -18.19 3.80
C TYR A 45 -6.76 -17.99 2.74
N LYS A 46 -7.09 -18.23 1.47
CA LYS A 46 -6.12 -18.15 0.36
C LYS A 46 -5.62 -16.71 0.18
N GLU A 47 -6.50 -15.74 0.21
CA GLU A 47 -6.16 -14.31 0.12
C GLU A 47 -5.29 -13.87 1.29
N VAL A 48 -5.66 -14.23 2.52
CA VAL A 48 -4.86 -13.93 3.72
C VAL A 48 -3.48 -14.59 3.64
N SER A 49 -3.41 -15.84 3.19
CA SER A 49 -2.13 -16.56 3.03
C SER A 49 -1.23 -15.91 1.97
N VAL A 50 -1.79 -15.43 0.86
CA VAL A 50 -1.03 -14.71 -0.17
C VAL A 50 -0.54 -13.37 0.37
N ALA A 51 -1.38 -12.65 1.10
CA ALA A 51 -0.98 -11.39 1.73
C ALA A 51 0.13 -11.57 2.78
N LEU A 52 0.07 -12.66 3.56
CA LEU A 52 1.13 -13.03 4.48
C LEU A 52 2.44 -13.34 3.75
N SER A 53 2.39 -14.08 2.63
CA SER A 53 3.57 -14.28 1.77
C SER A 53 4.12 -12.96 1.22
N GLY A 54 3.26 -11.99 0.90
CA GLY A 54 3.65 -10.64 0.54
C GLY A 54 4.39 -9.90 1.66
N CYS A 55 3.98 -10.07 2.91
CA CYS A 55 4.69 -9.52 4.08
C CYS A 55 6.09 -10.11 4.22
N TYR A 56 6.26 -11.43 4.00
CA TYR A 56 7.58 -12.06 4.00
C TYR A 56 8.45 -11.60 2.82
N ASN A 57 7.87 -11.41 1.64
CA ASN A 57 8.60 -10.85 0.51
C ASN A 57 9.09 -9.43 0.79
N GLY A 58 8.26 -8.59 1.42
CA GLY A 58 8.64 -7.24 1.84
C GLY A 58 9.81 -7.18 2.82
N MET A 59 10.07 -8.25 3.59
CA MET A 59 11.23 -8.33 4.50
C MET A 59 12.57 -8.46 3.75
N GLN A 60 12.57 -8.81 2.47
CA GLN A 60 13.81 -9.02 1.72
C GLN A 60 14.50 -7.70 1.37
N GLU A 61 13.74 -6.64 1.09
CA GLU A 61 14.27 -5.32 0.73
C GLU A 61 15.22 -4.72 1.79
N PRO A 62 14.86 -4.65 3.10
CA PRO A 62 15.76 -4.12 4.12
C PRO A 62 17.04 -4.97 4.30
N LEU A 63 16.94 -6.31 4.16
CA LEU A 63 18.09 -7.23 4.36
C LEU A 63 19.27 -6.94 3.43
N ILE A 64 19.03 -6.39 2.24
CA ILE A 64 20.08 -6.07 1.25
C ILE A 64 21.08 -5.06 1.82
N ASN A 65 20.61 -4.08 2.58
CA ASN A 65 21.41 -2.94 3.05
C ASN A 65 21.51 -2.87 4.58
N GLU A 66 20.86 -3.76 5.32
CA GLU A 66 20.81 -3.75 6.78
C GLU A 66 22.19 -3.73 7.44
N TRP A 67 23.14 -4.49 6.87
CA TRP A 67 24.53 -4.55 7.33
C TRP A 67 25.22 -3.17 7.35
N GLN A 68 24.82 -2.24 6.47
CA GLN A 68 25.40 -0.89 6.42
C GLN A 68 25.05 -0.05 7.65
N PHE A 69 23.96 -0.38 8.33
CA PHE A 69 23.46 0.38 9.47
C PHE A 69 23.72 -0.32 10.82
N THR A 70 23.76 -1.65 10.80
CA THR A 70 23.91 -2.50 11.99
C THR A 70 25.34 -2.94 12.22
N GLU A 71 26.10 -3.23 11.14
CA GLU A 71 27.41 -3.86 11.23
C GLU A 71 28.55 -2.92 10.84
N LEU A 72 28.39 -2.11 9.79
CA LEU A 72 29.46 -1.24 9.28
C LEU A 72 30.00 -0.25 10.31
N ARG A 73 29.16 0.14 11.29
CA ARG A 73 29.54 1.07 12.38
C ARG A 73 30.15 0.36 13.59
N SER A 74 30.04 -0.96 13.64
CA SER A 74 30.67 -1.78 14.66
C SER A 74 32.17 -1.93 14.39
N ASP A 75 32.86 -2.59 15.31
CA ASP A 75 34.27 -2.97 15.18
C ASP A 75 34.50 -4.28 14.39
N ASN A 76 33.44 -4.96 13.96
CA ASN A 76 33.52 -6.23 13.22
C ASN A 76 33.67 -6.06 11.70
N ALA A 77 33.33 -4.89 11.17
CA ALA A 77 33.47 -4.57 9.75
C ALA A 77 34.40 -3.37 9.55
N ARG A 78 35.09 -3.35 8.41
CA ARG A 78 35.95 -2.22 8.04
C ARG A 78 35.74 -1.81 6.59
N GLN A 79 35.50 -0.52 6.40
CA GLN A 79 35.48 0.05 5.07
C GLN A 79 36.91 0.15 4.50
N ARG A 80 37.20 -0.64 3.46
CA ARG A 80 38.57 -0.83 2.94
C ARG A 80 39.10 0.39 2.18
N SER A 81 38.23 1.19 1.58
CA SER A 81 38.59 2.25 0.63
C SER A 81 38.12 3.64 1.07
N VAL A 82 38.65 4.12 2.20
CA VAL A 82 38.30 5.43 2.79
C VAL A 82 38.62 6.63 1.88
N ASN A 83 39.60 6.48 0.96
CA ASN A 83 40.01 7.53 0.02
C ASN A 83 39.34 7.40 -1.36
N SER A 84 38.37 6.51 -1.50
CA SER A 84 37.67 6.33 -2.78
C SER A 84 36.76 7.52 -3.08
N THR A 85 36.76 7.95 -4.34
CA THR A 85 35.87 9.01 -4.85
C THR A 85 34.59 8.47 -5.48
N THR A 86 34.34 7.15 -5.41
CA THR A 86 33.08 6.60 -5.91
C THR A 86 31.93 6.95 -4.97
N ASN A 87 30.78 7.34 -5.53
CA ASN A 87 29.60 7.72 -4.74
C ASN A 87 29.23 6.66 -3.70
N VAL A 88 29.22 5.37 -4.09
CA VAL A 88 28.89 4.26 -3.17
C VAL A 88 29.84 4.21 -1.97
N ASN A 89 31.15 4.36 -2.18
CA ASN A 89 32.09 4.33 -1.05
C ASN A 89 32.00 5.58 -0.19
N MET A 90 31.72 6.75 -0.77
CA MET A 90 31.51 7.97 0.00
C MET A 90 30.31 7.85 0.94
N GLU A 91 29.18 7.32 0.46
CA GLU A 91 27.99 7.08 1.29
C GLU A 91 28.28 6.08 2.43
N LEU A 92 29.01 5.00 2.15
CA LEU A 92 29.44 4.04 3.18
C LEU A 92 30.44 4.67 4.17
N ASN A 93 31.33 5.55 3.70
CA ASN A 93 32.30 6.24 4.55
C ASN A 93 31.62 7.20 5.53
N VAL A 94 30.62 7.98 5.09
CA VAL A 94 29.91 8.88 6.01
C VAL A 94 29.09 8.10 7.05
N LEU A 95 28.61 6.91 6.70
CA LEU A 95 27.97 5.99 7.65
C LEU A 95 28.98 5.42 8.66
N ASN A 96 30.16 4.97 8.19
CA ASN A 96 31.23 4.38 9.00
C ASN A 96 31.91 5.41 9.93
N LEU A 97 32.08 6.64 9.46
CA LEU A 97 32.76 7.73 10.18
C LEU A 97 31.82 8.54 11.07
N TYR A 98 30.54 8.17 11.17
CA TYR A 98 29.53 8.88 11.97
C TYR A 98 29.34 10.35 11.55
N THR A 99 29.58 10.67 10.28
CA THR A 99 29.46 12.03 9.72
C THR A 99 28.21 12.20 8.86
N VAL A 100 27.18 11.38 9.10
CA VAL A 100 25.97 11.33 8.30
C VAL A 100 25.11 12.59 8.45
N ASN A 101 24.59 13.11 7.32
CA ASN A 101 23.61 14.18 7.29
C ASN A 101 22.20 13.61 7.60
N PRO A 102 21.33 14.34 8.34
CA PRO A 102 19.90 14.03 8.46
C PRO A 102 19.16 13.67 7.15
N GLN A 103 19.62 14.13 5.98
CA GLN A 103 19.00 13.88 4.67
C GLN A 103 19.58 12.66 3.92
N HIS A 104 20.29 11.76 4.60
CA HIS A 104 20.94 10.62 3.94
C HIS A 104 19.94 9.62 3.34
N GLN A 105 19.96 9.48 2.01
CA GLN A 105 18.95 8.73 1.27
C GLN A 105 18.86 7.25 1.66
N GLN A 106 20.00 6.59 1.93
CA GLN A 106 19.99 5.17 2.28
C GLN A 106 19.31 4.90 3.63
N ILE A 107 19.43 5.82 4.60
CA ILE A 107 18.76 5.71 5.90
C ILE A 107 17.26 5.86 5.69
N TYR A 108 16.84 6.85 4.90
CA TYR A 108 15.44 7.04 4.56
C TYR A 108 14.84 5.82 3.86
N ASN A 109 15.55 5.24 2.89
CA ASN A 109 15.08 4.06 2.17
C ASN A 109 14.91 2.84 3.08
N TYR A 110 15.88 2.56 3.95
CA TYR A 110 15.80 1.46 4.91
C TYR A 110 14.65 1.66 5.90
N TRP A 111 14.50 2.87 6.44
CA TRP A 111 13.37 3.21 7.30
C TRP A 111 12.04 3.02 6.57
N LEU A 112 11.93 3.54 5.34
CA LEU A 112 10.72 3.46 4.55
C LEU A 112 10.33 2.01 4.21
N SER A 113 11.27 1.15 3.82
CA SER A 113 10.98 -0.26 3.51
C SER A 113 10.49 -1.02 4.74
N MET A 114 11.12 -0.79 5.90
CA MET A 114 10.69 -1.37 7.17
C MET A 114 9.27 -0.94 7.55
N TYR A 115 8.96 0.36 7.51
CA TYR A 115 7.63 0.86 7.86
C TYR A 115 6.56 0.48 6.84
N LYS A 116 6.91 0.38 5.56
CA LYS A 116 6.02 -0.21 4.54
C LYS A 116 5.66 -1.64 4.89
N ASN A 117 6.63 -2.46 5.32
CA ASN A 117 6.34 -3.84 5.65
C ASN A 117 5.56 -3.99 6.97
N ILE A 118 5.85 -3.16 7.97
CA ILE A 118 5.03 -3.06 9.21
C ILE A 118 3.58 -2.73 8.86
N ARG A 119 3.36 -1.79 7.93
CA ARG A 119 2.01 -1.46 7.44
C ARG A 119 1.34 -2.66 6.78
N ASN A 120 2.04 -3.43 5.95
CA ASN A 120 1.50 -4.63 5.32
C ASN A 120 1.07 -5.67 6.36
N ALA A 121 1.92 -5.95 7.35
CA ALA A 121 1.59 -6.85 8.46
C ALA A 121 0.37 -6.35 9.26
N ASN A 122 0.27 -5.05 9.51
CA ASN A 122 -0.88 -4.46 10.20
C ASN A 122 -2.19 -4.62 9.42
N TYR A 123 -2.17 -4.61 8.08
CA TYR A 123 -3.37 -4.91 7.28
C TYR A 123 -3.82 -6.36 7.46
N VAL A 124 -2.88 -7.32 7.44
CA VAL A 124 -3.18 -8.75 7.67
C VAL A 124 -3.72 -8.96 9.09
N LEU A 125 -3.09 -8.37 10.11
CA LEU A 125 -3.57 -8.49 11.49
C LEU A 125 -4.96 -7.88 11.66
N ARG A 126 -5.22 -6.74 11.02
CA ARG A 126 -6.53 -6.09 11.06
C ARG A 126 -7.61 -6.93 10.41
N SER A 127 -7.35 -7.57 9.26
CA SER A 127 -8.34 -8.44 8.61
C SER A 127 -8.66 -9.69 9.44
N LEU A 128 -7.69 -10.16 10.23
CA LEU A 128 -7.89 -11.23 11.22
C LEU A 128 -8.62 -10.77 12.51
N GLY A 129 -9.03 -9.51 12.59
CA GLY A 129 -9.74 -8.97 13.76
C GLY A 129 -8.82 -8.61 14.94
N VAL A 130 -7.50 -8.62 14.77
CA VAL A 130 -6.55 -8.26 15.84
C VAL A 130 -6.53 -6.75 16.01
N LYS A 131 -6.74 -6.29 17.25
CA LYS A 131 -6.71 -4.87 17.63
C LYS A 131 -5.88 -4.69 18.90
N TYR A 132 -5.23 -3.53 19.03
CA TYR A 132 -4.52 -3.15 20.24
C TYR A 132 -5.34 -2.08 20.98
N GLN A 133 -5.81 -2.40 22.19
CA GLN A 133 -6.62 -1.50 23.03
C GLN A 133 -6.23 -1.69 24.50
N ASN A 134 -6.15 -0.59 25.26
CA ASN A 134 -5.84 -0.61 26.70
C ASN A 134 -4.58 -1.41 27.08
N ASN A 135 -3.49 -1.23 26.32
CA ASN A 135 -2.24 -1.97 26.49
C ASN A 135 -2.35 -3.50 26.34
N GLN A 136 -3.40 -3.99 25.69
CA GLN A 136 -3.64 -5.42 25.47
C GLN A 136 -4.01 -5.71 24.02
N LEU A 137 -3.69 -6.93 23.58
CA LEU A 137 -4.16 -7.47 22.31
C LEU A 137 -5.57 -8.02 22.48
N VAL A 138 -6.49 -7.55 21.64
CA VAL A 138 -7.88 -7.98 21.58
C VAL A 138 -8.09 -8.70 20.26
N PHE A 139 -8.61 -9.93 20.33
CA PHE A 139 -8.96 -10.74 19.17
C PHE A 139 -10.46 -10.61 18.90
N GLY A 140 -10.81 -9.95 17.81
CA GLY A 140 -12.18 -9.80 17.33
C GLY A 140 -12.55 -10.83 16.27
N THR A 141 -13.73 -10.67 15.67
CA THR A 141 -14.11 -11.41 14.47
C THR A 141 -13.34 -10.91 13.25
N PRO A 142 -12.86 -11.81 12.37
CA PRO A 142 -12.32 -11.42 11.07
C PRO A 142 -13.33 -10.59 10.28
N THR A 143 -12.84 -9.59 9.54
CA THR A 143 -13.65 -8.72 8.67
C THR A 143 -13.53 -9.11 7.22
#